data_AF-A0A8T1XW50-F1
#
_entry.id   AF-A0A8T1XW50-F1
#
_cell.length_a   1.000
_cell.length_b   1.000
_cell.length_c   1.000
_cell.angle_alpha   90.00
_cell.angle_beta   90.00
_cell.angle_gamma   90.00
#
_symmetry.space_group_name_H-M   'P 1'
#
loop_
_entity.id
_entity.type
_entity.pdbx_description
1 polymer ?
#
loop_
_entity_poly.entity_id
_entity_poly.type
_entity_poly.pdbx_seq_one_letter_code
_entity_poly.pdbx_strand_id
1 'polypeptide(L)'
;MSSLQLLTLVLLVSTVAIPVVTCRQWCMAMPGTSDEQLQANIDFGCSNGVDCTPIQPGGTCYDPNTLFDHASYVMNAYYQSHGRIEDACSRQWCMAMPTATNEQLQANIDFACSQNVDCTPIQPGGTCYEPNTLFDHASFVMNAYYQSHGRTEDACRFDRTGCFVFIDPSNGSCVYYT
;
A
#
# COMPACT_ATOMS: atom_id res chain seq x y z
N MET A 1 33.67 -58.61 -18.70
CA MET A 1 34.01 -57.70 -17.60
C MET A 1 33.34 -56.38 -17.91
N SER A 2 32.15 -56.22 -17.33
CA SER A 2 31.20 -55.15 -17.59
C SER A 2 31.65 -53.86 -16.91
N SER A 3 31.64 -52.74 -17.62
CA SER A 3 31.66 -51.42 -16.98
C SER A 3 30.68 -50.52 -17.71
N LEU A 4 29.45 -50.50 -17.21
CA LEU A 4 28.44 -49.50 -17.56
C LEU A 4 28.98 -48.12 -17.15
N GLN A 5 29.27 -47.25 -18.10
CA GLN A 5 29.39 -45.82 -17.84
C GLN A 5 27.97 -45.27 -17.67
N LEU A 6 27.58 -45.04 -16.42
CA LEU A 6 26.38 -44.30 -16.05
C LEU A 6 26.51 -42.87 -16.60
N LEU A 7 25.76 -42.52 -17.64
CA LEU A 7 25.55 -41.12 -18.02
C LEU A 7 24.75 -40.45 -16.89
N THR A 8 25.43 -39.72 -16.01
CA THR A 8 24.77 -38.77 -15.10
C THR A 8 24.34 -37.55 -15.91
N LEU A 9 23.06 -37.54 -16.33
CA LEU A 9 22.39 -36.37 -16.87
C LEU A 9 22.31 -35.31 -15.75
N VAL A 10 23.27 -34.41 -15.70
CA VAL A 10 23.18 -33.21 -14.86
C VAL A 10 22.13 -32.31 -15.51
N LEU A 11 20.88 -32.40 -15.03
CA LEU A 11 19.87 -31.39 -15.30
C LEU A 11 20.39 -30.08 -14.73
N LEU A 12 20.91 -29.22 -15.61
CA LEU A 12 21.09 -27.80 -15.33
C LEU A 12 19.70 -27.23 -15.08
N VAL A 13 19.24 -27.31 -13.82
CA VAL A 13 18.16 -26.45 -13.35
C VAL A 13 18.74 -25.05 -13.45
N SER A 14 18.49 -24.42 -14.60
CA SER A 14 18.76 -23.02 -14.81
C SER A 14 17.90 -22.33 -13.77
N THR A 15 18.49 -21.95 -12.64
CA THR A 15 17.86 -21.02 -11.72
C THR A 15 17.71 -19.75 -12.52
N VAL A 16 16.59 -19.62 -13.23
CA VAL A 16 16.11 -18.33 -13.69
C VAL A 16 15.98 -17.56 -12.39
N ALA A 17 16.92 -16.65 -12.15
CA ALA A 17 16.76 -15.63 -11.15
C ALA A 17 15.55 -14.83 -11.64
N ILE A 18 14.35 -15.26 -11.23
CA ILE A 18 13.16 -14.44 -11.33
C ILE A 18 13.59 -13.17 -10.61
N PRO A 19 13.61 -12.00 -11.27
CA PRO A 19 13.84 -10.77 -10.55
C PRO A 19 12.74 -10.74 -9.49
N VAL A 20 13.13 -10.93 -8.23
CA VAL A 20 12.21 -10.72 -7.12
C VAL A 20 11.79 -9.28 -7.31
N VAL A 21 10.54 -9.05 -7.70
CA VAL A 21 9.99 -7.72 -7.83
C VAL A 21 9.93 -7.20 -6.39
N THR A 22 11.03 -6.63 -5.92
CA THR A 22 11.08 -6.05 -4.59
C THR A 22 10.23 -4.78 -4.65
N CYS A 23 9.00 -4.81 -4.13
CA CYS A 23 8.28 -3.57 -3.87
C CYS A 23 9.15 -2.75 -2.96
N ARG A 24 9.52 -1.54 -3.41
CA ARG A 24 9.93 -0.51 -2.48
C ARG A 24 8.67 0.01 -1.82
N GLN A 25 8.34 -0.56 -0.67
CA GLN A 25 7.28 -0.06 0.18
C GLN A 25 7.79 1.16 0.91
N TRP A 26 6.93 2.16 1.10
CA TRP A 26 7.23 3.35 1.88
C TRP A 26 6.10 3.54 2.88
N CYS A 27 6.44 3.79 4.15
CA CYS A 27 5.45 3.99 5.19
C CYS A 27 5.32 5.48 5.45
N MET A 28 4.17 6.08 5.13
CA MET A 28 3.89 7.48 5.45
C MET A 28 2.91 7.57 6.62
N ALA A 29 2.90 8.70 7.31
CA ALA A 29 1.91 8.95 8.35
C ALA A 29 0.49 8.95 7.73
N MET A 30 -0.49 8.42 8.47
CA MET A 30 -1.88 8.42 8.03
C MET A 30 -2.44 9.85 8.08
N PRO A 31 -3.04 10.37 6.99
CA PRO A 31 -3.68 11.68 7.01
C PRO A 31 -4.82 11.74 8.05
N GLY A 32 -4.97 12.90 8.71
CA GLY A 32 -5.97 13.08 9.77
C GLY A 32 -5.55 12.55 11.15
N THR A 33 -4.36 11.97 11.27
CA THR A 33 -3.76 11.67 12.59
C THR A 33 -3.54 12.96 13.38
N SER A 34 -3.89 12.97 14.66
CA SER A 34 -3.71 14.16 15.51
C SER A 34 -2.23 14.50 15.69
N ASP A 35 -1.92 15.78 15.86
CA ASP A 35 -0.56 16.27 16.14
C ASP A 35 0.09 15.54 17.33
N GLU A 36 -0.69 15.24 18.38
CA GLU A 36 -0.22 14.47 19.53
C GLU A 36 0.24 13.07 19.13
N GLN A 37 -0.55 12.37 18.32
CA GLN A 37 -0.21 11.02 17.87
C GLN A 37 0.94 11.05 16.85
N LEU A 38 1.02 12.08 16.00
CA LEU A 38 2.15 12.29 15.09
C LEU A 38 3.45 12.51 15.86
N GLN A 39 3.43 13.33 16.91
CA GLN A 39 4.60 13.55 17.76
C GLN A 39 4.99 12.26 18.51
N ALA A 40 4.02 11.53 19.07
CA ALA A 40 4.29 10.26 19.74
C ALA A 40 4.94 9.23 18.80
N ASN A 41 4.53 9.21 17.52
CA ASN A 41 5.12 8.37 16.48
C ASN A 41 6.58 8.75 16.19
N ILE A 42 6.87 10.05 16.10
CA ILE A 42 8.24 10.57 15.95
C ILE A 42 9.10 10.11 17.13
N ASP A 43 8.65 10.39 18.36
CA ASP A 43 9.38 10.08 19.59
C ASP A 43 9.69 8.58 19.72
N PHE A 44 8.71 7.73 19.37
CA PHE A 44 8.88 6.29 19.32
C PHE A 44 9.97 5.89 18.33
N GLY A 45 9.89 6.34 17.07
CA GLY A 45 10.85 5.95 16.04
C GLY A 45 12.29 6.38 16.39
N CYS A 46 12.47 7.63 16.83
CA CYS A 46 13.78 8.15 17.24
C CYS A 46 14.36 7.38 18.44
N SER A 47 13.51 6.92 19.36
CA SER A 47 13.93 6.11 20.51
C SER A 47 14.20 4.64 20.15
N ASN A 48 13.72 4.17 18.99
CA ASN A 48 13.86 2.79 18.53
C ASN A 48 14.75 2.69 17.29
N GLY A 49 15.86 3.45 17.27
CA GLY A 49 16.96 3.24 16.34
C GLY A 49 16.83 3.93 14.98
N VAL A 50 15.83 4.80 14.78
CA VAL A 50 15.80 5.72 13.63
C VAL A 50 16.73 6.90 13.85
N ASP A 51 17.52 7.25 12.83
CA ASP A 51 18.29 8.51 12.82
C ASP A 51 17.36 9.70 12.53
N CYS A 52 17.08 10.48 13.58
CA CYS A 52 16.24 11.67 13.50
C CYS A 52 17.03 12.97 13.33
N THR A 53 18.36 12.93 13.18
CA THR A 53 19.16 14.14 12.89
C THR A 53 18.70 14.89 11.63
N PRO A 54 18.21 14.23 10.56
CA PRO A 54 17.80 14.94 9.34
C PRO A 54 16.53 15.79 9.49
N ILE A 55 15.69 15.52 10.48
CA ILE A 55 14.42 16.25 10.71
C ILE A 55 14.53 17.33 11.81
N GLN A 56 15.71 17.51 12.40
CA GLN A 56 15.95 18.57 13.38
C GLN A 56 16.24 19.92 12.69
N PRO A 57 16.16 21.07 13.39
CA PRO A 57 16.50 22.37 12.80
C PRO A 57 17.88 22.37 12.12
N GLY A 58 17.91 22.71 10.83
CA GLY A 58 19.12 22.68 10.00
C GLY A 58 19.46 21.32 9.37
N GLY A 59 18.63 20.30 9.61
CA GLY A 59 18.71 18.99 8.97
C GLY A 59 18.22 18.99 7.52
N THR A 60 18.63 17.99 6.75
CA THR A 60 18.34 17.89 5.32
C THR A 60 16.88 17.62 4.97
N CYS A 61 16.07 17.18 5.94
CA CYS A 61 14.65 16.87 5.82
C CYS A 61 13.81 17.64 6.85
N TYR A 62 14.32 18.79 7.32
CA TYR A 62 13.59 19.66 8.24
C TYR A 62 12.39 20.33 7.57
N ASP A 63 12.55 20.78 6.32
CA ASP A 63 11.50 21.45 5.56
C ASP A 63 10.80 20.48 4.58
N PRO A 64 9.46 20.48 4.50
CA PRO A 64 8.54 21.32 5.29
C PRO A 64 8.50 20.93 6.78
N ASN A 65 8.56 21.95 7.64
CA ASN A 65 8.55 21.78 9.09
C ASN A 65 7.13 21.53 9.61
N THR A 66 6.62 20.30 9.39
CA THR A 66 5.34 19.84 9.93
C THR A 66 5.49 18.49 10.64
N LEU A 67 4.63 18.24 11.62
CA LEU A 67 4.59 16.95 12.32
C LEU A 67 4.25 15.79 11.38
N PHE A 68 3.41 16.03 10.37
CA PHE A 68 3.05 15.00 9.39
C PHE A 68 4.25 14.57 8.55
N ASP A 69 5.05 15.53 8.07
CA ASP A 69 6.21 15.27 7.23
C ASP A 69 7.34 14.60 8.03
N HIS A 70 7.61 15.09 9.24
CA HIS A 70 8.61 14.48 10.13
C HIS A 70 8.20 13.08 10.57
N ALA A 71 6.93 12.87 10.94
CA ALA A 71 6.42 11.53 11.28
C ALA A 71 6.50 10.59 10.08
N SER A 72 6.16 11.06 8.88
CA SER A 72 6.28 10.25 7.66
C SER A 72 7.72 9.82 7.38
N TYR A 73 8.69 10.73 7.57
CA TYR A 73 10.11 10.39 7.45
C TYR A 73 10.52 9.31 8.47
N VAL A 74 10.22 9.53 9.75
CA VAL A 74 10.64 8.64 10.84
C VAL A 74 10.00 7.27 10.71
N MET A 75 8.69 7.21 10.44
CA MET A 75 7.98 5.95 10.30
C MET A 75 8.41 5.18 9.06
N ASN A 76 8.72 5.86 7.95
CA ASN A 76 9.33 5.21 6.80
C ASN A 76 10.68 4.60 7.18
N ALA A 77 11.58 5.37 7.80
CA ALA A 77 12.90 4.88 8.19
C ALA A 77 12.83 3.70 9.19
N TYR A 78 11.92 3.76 10.16
CA TYR A 78 11.66 2.67 11.11
C TYR A 78 11.19 1.41 10.38
N TYR A 79 10.21 1.54 9.49
CA TYR A 79 9.68 0.44 8.69
C TYR A 79 10.76 -0.26 7.86
N GLN A 80 11.59 0.54 7.18
CA GLN A 80 12.66 0.02 6.33
C GLN A 80 13.73 -0.76 7.10
N SER A 81 13.96 -0.39 8.36
CA SER A 81 15.02 -0.96 9.20
C SER A 81 14.56 -2.14 10.06
N HIS A 82 13.27 -2.21 10.44
CA HIS A 82 12.78 -3.15 11.46
C HIS A 82 11.67 -4.09 11.02
N GLY A 83 11.11 -3.97 9.80
CA GLY A 83 9.96 -4.80 9.45
C GLY A 83 9.45 -4.65 8.03
N ARG A 84 10.34 -4.82 7.03
CA ARG A 84 9.89 -4.99 5.64
C ARG A 84 9.01 -6.24 5.54
N ILE A 85 7.87 -6.12 4.91
CA ILE A 85 7.08 -7.29 4.53
C ILE A 85 7.68 -7.76 3.20
N GLU A 86 8.58 -8.75 3.26
CA GLU A 86 9.33 -9.23 2.08
C GLU A 86 8.40 -9.64 0.93
N ASP A 87 7.18 -10.09 1.25
CA ASP A 87 6.14 -10.49 0.29
C ASP A 87 5.02 -9.45 0.09
N ALA A 88 5.21 -8.18 0.45
CA ALA A 88 4.10 -7.22 0.43
C ALA A 88 3.43 -7.02 -0.93
N CYS A 89 4.17 -7.12 -2.03
CA CYS A 89 3.57 -7.04 -3.35
C CYS A 89 2.61 -8.21 -3.62
N SER A 90 2.75 -9.33 -2.90
CA SER A 90 1.87 -10.48 -3.05
C SER A 90 0.48 -10.19 -2.48
N ARG A 91 0.39 -9.34 -1.45
CA ARG A 91 -0.86 -8.90 -0.78
C ARG A 91 -0.92 -7.37 -0.73
N GLN A 92 -1.37 -6.80 -1.84
CA GLN A 92 -1.45 -5.37 -2.08
C GLN A 92 -2.86 -5.02 -2.53
N TRP A 93 -3.38 -3.92 -1.98
CA TRP A 93 -4.68 -3.36 -2.34
C TRP A 93 -4.51 -1.95 -2.87
N CYS A 94 -5.48 -1.51 -3.67
CA CYS A 94 -5.57 -0.12 -4.11
C CYS A 94 -6.66 0.59 -3.33
N MET A 95 -6.34 1.64 -2.58
CA MET A 95 -7.30 2.46 -1.85
C MET A 95 -7.32 3.89 -2.39
N ALA A 96 -8.38 4.62 -2.06
CA ALA A 96 -8.42 6.05 -2.32
C ALA A 96 -7.40 6.79 -1.45
N MET A 97 -6.83 7.88 -1.96
CA MET A 97 -6.01 8.77 -1.16
C MET A 97 -6.89 9.63 -0.25
N PRO A 98 -6.54 9.77 1.05
CA PRO A 98 -7.32 10.59 1.97
C PRO A 98 -7.34 12.09 1.62
N THR A 99 -6.43 12.53 0.75
CA THR A 99 -6.35 13.90 0.25
C THR A 99 -7.20 14.13 -1.01
N ALA A 100 -7.81 13.09 -1.58
CA ALA A 100 -8.69 13.23 -2.73
C ALA A 100 -9.98 13.97 -2.35
N THR A 101 -10.44 14.86 -3.22
CA THR A 101 -11.68 15.59 -3.00
C THR A 101 -12.90 14.70 -3.20
N ASN A 102 -14.04 15.04 -2.61
CA ASN A 102 -15.29 14.31 -2.83
C ASN A 102 -15.66 14.17 -4.31
N GLU A 103 -15.36 15.18 -5.13
CA GLU A 103 -15.58 15.13 -6.58
C GLU A 103 -14.69 14.08 -7.25
N GLN A 104 -13.40 14.02 -6.88
CA GLN A 104 -12.48 13.01 -7.37
C GLN A 104 -12.89 11.60 -6.92
N LEU A 105 -13.29 11.44 -5.66
CA LEU A 105 -13.75 10.17 -5.12
C LEU A 105 -14.99 9.66 -5.85
N GLN A 106 -15.97 10.54 -6.10
CA GLN A 106 -17.15 10.19 -6.89
C GLN A 106 -16.79 9.80 -8.33
N ALA A 107 -15.89 10.56 -8.98
CA ALA A 107 -15.42 10.23 -10.32
C ALA A 107 -14.72 8.86 -10.37
N ASN A 108 -13.95 8.50 -9.34
CA ASN A 108 -13.32 7.19 -9.23
C ASN A 108 -14.35 6.06 -9.10
N ILE A 109 -15.40 6.26 -8.30
CA ILE A 109 -16.51 5.31 -8.15
C ILE A 109 -17.19 5.12 -9.51
N ASP A 110 -17.61 6.20 -10.15
CA ASP A 110 -18.32 6.17 -11.43
C ASP A 110 -17.47 5.48 -12.51
N PHE A 111 -16.18 5.80 -12.58
CA PHE A 111 -15.24 5.15 -13.48
C PHE A 111 -15.14 3.65 -13.21
N ALA A 112 -14.81 3.23 -11.98
CA ALA A 112 -14.64 1.82 -11.65
C ALA A 112 -15.91 1.00 -11.95
N CYS A 113 -17.08 1.51 -11.55
CA CYS A 113 -18.36 0.86 -11.79
C CYS A 113 -18.71 0.76 -13.29
N SER A 114 -18.19 1.65 -14.14
CA SER A 114 -18.34 1.56 -15.59
C SER A 114 -17.45 0.50 -16.25
N GLN A 115 -16.42 0.02 -15.55
CA GLN A 115 -15.40 -0.91 -16.07
C GLN A 115 -15.61 -2.36 -15.57
N ASN A 116 -16.86 -2.84 -15.54
CA ASN A 116 -17.21 -4.20 -15.12
C ASN A 116 -16.81 -4.55 -13.66
N VAL A 117 -16.68 -3.56 -12.78
CA VAL A 117 -16.57 -3.80 -11.33
C VAL A 117 -17.97 -3.96 -10.74
N ASP A 118 -18.14 -4.94 -9.86
CA ASP A 118 -19.37 -5.09 -9.10
C ASP A 118 -19.46 -4.03 -7.99
N CYS A 119 -20.32 -3.03 -8.20
CA CYS A 119 -20.57 -1.96 -7.25
C CYS A 119 -21.78 -2.22 -6.34
N THR A 120 -22.42 -3.38 -6.42
CA THR A 120 -23.51 -3.73 -5.49
C THR A 120 -23.10 -3.74 -4.01
N PRO A 121 -21.85 -4.09 -3.62
CA PRO A 121 -21.46 -4.10 -2.20
C PRO A 121 -21.45 -2.71 -1.54
N ILE A 122 -21.30 -1.64 -2.32
CA ILE A 122 -21.25 -0.26 -1.81
C ILE A 122 -22.59 0.48 -1.88
N GLN A 123 -23.64 -0.16 -2.40
CA GLN A 123 -24.99 0.42 -2.44
C GLN A 123 -25.71 0.25 -1.10
N PRO A 124 -26.77 1.03 -0.81
CA PRO A 124 -27.55 0.87 0.41
C PRO A 124 -27.97 -0.59 0.66
N GLY A 125 -27.60 -1.13 1.83
CA GLY A 125 -27.83 -2.53 2.19
C GLY A 125 -26.75 -3.52 1.73
N GLY A 126 -25.72 -3.05 1.00
CA GLY A 126 -24.55 -3.83 0.61
C GLY A 126 -23.56 -4.08 1.75
N THR A 127 -22.70 -5.07 1.59
CA THR A 127 -21.75 -5.53 2.63
C THR A 127 -20.64 -4.52 2.96
N CYS A 128 -20.40 -3.57 2.06
CA CYS A 128 -19.40 -2.50 2.15
C CYS A 128 -20.05 -1.10 2.10
N TYR A 129 -21.34 -1.00 2.40
CA TYR A 129 -22.02 0.29 2.47
C TYR A 129 -21.56 1.10 3.68
N GLU A 130 -21.32 0.44 4.82
CA GLU A 130 -20.84 1.09 6.03
C GLU A 130 -19.32 0.93 6.19
N PRO A 131 -18.60 2.01 6.58
CA PRO A 131 -19.12 3.36 6.80
C PRO A 131 -19.55 4.05 5.49
N ASN A 132 -20.69 4.75 5.54
CA ASN A 132 -21.27 5.42 4.37
C ASN A 132 -20.53 6.73 4.03
N THR A 133 -19.33 6.59 3.47
CA THR A 133 -18.52 7.71 2.97
C THR A 133 -18.02 7.44 1.55
N LEU A 134 -17.78 8.52 0.80
CA LEU A 134 -17.18 8.43 -0.53
C LEU A 134 -15.79 7.82 -0.50
N PHE A 135 -15.01 8.04 0.57
CA PHE A 135 -13.67 7.50 0.71
C PHE A 135 -13.69 5.98 0.80
N ASP A 136 -14.59 5.43 1.62
CA ASP A 136 -14.70 3.98 1.85
C ASP A 136 -15.29 3.28 0.62
N HIS A 137 -16.31 3.87 0.00
CA HIS A 137 -16.91 3.34 -1.23
C HIS A 137 -15.91 3.37 -2.40
N ALA A 138 -15.20 4.49 -2.58
CA ALA A 138 -14.16 4.61 -3.61
C ALA A 138 -13.03 3.62 -3.37
N SER A 139 -12.53 3.50 -2.14
CA SER A 139 -11.46 2.56 -1.80
C SER A 139 -11.82 1.12 -2.16
N PHE A 140 -13.05 0.69 -1.87
CA PHE A 140 -13.51 -0.65 -2.19
C PHE A 140 -13.53 -0.92 -3.69
N VAL A 141 -14.16 -0.06 -4.48
CA VAL A 141 -14.31 -0.26 -5.92
C VAL A 141 -13.01 -0.03 -6.69
N MET A 142 -12.15 0.87 -6.21
CA MET A 142 -10.80 1.08 -6.74
C MET A 142 -9.94 -0.18 -6.54
N ASN A 143 -10.04 -0.84 -5.38
CA ASN A 143 -9.37 -2.12 -5.17
C ASN A 143 -9.92 -3.19 -6.13
N ALA A 144 -11.25 -3.33 -6.21
CA ALA A 144 -11.87 -4.33 -7.08
C ALA A 144 -11.49 -4.12 -8.56
N TYR A 145 -11.42 -2.87 -9.01
CA TYR A 145 -10.88 -2.50 -10.33
C TYR A 145 -9.42 -2.93 -10.47
N TYR A 146 -8.55 -2.53 -9.55
CA TYR A 146 -7.13 -2.86 -9.56
C TYR A 146 -6.87 -4.37 -9.64
N GLN A 147 -7.59 -5.19 -8.84
CA GLN A 147 -7.42 -6.64 -8.86
C GLN A 147 -7.89 -7.26 -10.19
N SER A 148 -9.02 -6.80 -10.73
CA SER A 148 -9.56 -7.31 -12.00
C SER A 148 -8.80 -6.83 -13.23
N HIS A 149 -8.02 -5.75 -13.13
CA HIS A 149 -7.31 -5.10 -14.24
C HIS A 149 -5.79 -5.27 -14.17
N GLY A 150 -5.33 -6.42 -13.67
CA GLY A 150 -3.95 -6.87 -13.81
C GLY A 150 -2.97 -6.31 -12.78
N ARG A 151 -3.47 -5.70 -11.70
CA ARG A 151 -2.66 -5.27 -10.55
C ARG A 151 -1.49 -4.36 -10.91
N THR A 152 -1.70 -3.46 -11.87
CA THR A 152 -0.66 -2.53 -12.37
C THR A 152 -0.70 -1.18 -11.63
N GLU A 153 0.40 -0.42 -11.71
CA GLU A 153 0.46 0.95 -11.21
C GLU A 153 -0.60 1.85 -11.87
N ASP A 154 -0.77 1.71 -13.19
CA ASP A 154 -1.79 2.45 -13.93
C ASP A 154 -3.20 2.12 -13.46
N ALA A 155 -3.48 0.85 -13.14
CA ALA A 155 -4.79 0.43 -12.65
C ALA A 155 -5.12 1.01 -11.26
N CYS A 156 -4.12 1.31 -10.43
CA CYS A 156 -4.33 1.97 -9.14
C CYS A 156 -4.18 3.50 -9.18
N ARG A 157 -3.77 4.08 -10.31
CA ARG A 157 -3.44 5.51 -10.35
C ARG A 157 -4.66 6.41 -10.11
N PHE A 158 -5.79 6.14 -10.78
CA PHE A 158 -7.02 6.96 -10.72
C PHE A 158 -6.72 8.48 -10.73
N ASP A 159 -6.04 8.97 -11.76
CA ASP A 159 -5.59 10.38 -11.85
C ASP A 159 -4.77 10.90 -10.64
N ARG A 160 -3.95 10.00 -10.08
CA ARG A 160 -3.15 10.21 -8.85
C ARG A 160 -4.06 10.47 -7.65
N THR A 161 -5.10 9.67 -7.51
CA THR A 161 -5.94 9.65 -6.30
C THR A 161 -6.07 8.26 -5.70
N GLY A 162 -5.41 7.25 -6.28
CA GLY A 162 -5.22 5.95 -5.63
C GLY A 162 -3.85 5.79 -5.01
N CYS A 163 -3.80 4.99 -3.95
CA CYS A 163 -2.59 4.61 -3.25
C CYS A 163 -2.57 3.11 -2.96
N PHE A 164 -1.37 2.56 -2.90
CA PHE A 164 -1.18 1.18 -2.52
C PHE A 164 -1.13 1.03 -1.01
N VAL A 165 -1.91 0.08 -0.51
CA VAL A 165 -1.85 -0.35 0.89
C VAL A 165 -1.46 -1.82 0.95
N PHE A 166 -0.77 -2.17 2.02
CA PHE A 166 -0.18 -3.51 2.23
C PHE A 166 -0.67 -4.16 3.53
N ILE A 167 -1.61 -3.49 4.20
CA ILE A 167 -2.37 -4.01 5.34
C ILE A 167 -3.78 -4.23 4.82
N ASP A 168 -4.34 -5.40 5.13
CA ASP A 168 -5.69 -5.76 4.72
C ASP A 168 -6.69 -4.72 5.25
N PRO A 169 -7.36 -3.96 4.37
CA PRO A 169 -8.31 -2.94 4.77
C PRO A 169 -9.70 -3.50 5.09
N SER A 170 -9.89 -4.83 5.00
CA SER A 170 -11.16 -5.49 5.30
C SER A 170 -11.60 -5.22 6.75
N ASN A 171 -12.88 -4.91 6.94
CA ASN A 171 -13.47 -4.67 8.24
C ASN A 171 -14.92 -5.18 8.29
N GLY A 172 -15.25 -5.97 9.33
CA GLY A 172 -16.58 -6.51 9.53
C GLY A 172 -17.04 -7.36 8.34
N SER A 173 -18.15 -6.97 7.71
CA SER A 173 -18.69 -7.63 6.51
C SER A 173 -18.03 -7.17 5.21
N CYS A 174 -17.25 -6.09 5.24
CA CYS A 174 -16.60 -5.56 4.05
C CYS A 174 -15.23 -6.21 3.85
N VAL A 175 -15.11 -7.04 2.81
CA VAL A 175 -13.90 -7.83 2.52
C VAL A 175 -13.28 -7.39 1.21
N TYR A 176 -12.01 -6.99 1.27
CA TYR A 176 -11.20 -6.59 0.12
C TYR A 176 -10.38 -7.78 -0.39
N TYR A 177 -10.67 -8.22 -1.61
CA TYR A 177 -9.93 -9.34 -2.23
C TYR A 177 -8.58 -8.88 -2.83
N THR A 178 -7.65 -9.84 -2.98
CA THR A 178 -6.31 -9.71 -3.59
C THR A 178 -6.08 -10.70 -4.70
#